data_AF-A0A4Q6DMT8-F1
#
_entry.id   AF-A0A4Q6DMT8-F1
#
_cell.length_a   1.000
_cell.length_b   1.000
_cell.length_c   1.000
_cell.angle_alpha   90.00
_cell.angle_beta   90.00
_cell.angle_gamma   90.00
#
_symmetry.space_group_name_H-M   'P 1'
#
loop_
_entity.id
_entity.type
_entity.pdbx_description
1 polymer ?
#
loop_
_entity_poly.entity_id
_entity_poly.type
_entity_poly.pdbx_seq_one_letter_code
_entity_poly.pdbx_strand_id
1 'polypeptide(L)' 'MCSKNTESIAKEPFEKHPDMVLHLDDIAVFMANWENKVDNIRAIQSILNIGFDSMVFLDDNPFERNIVRDSIP' A
#
# COMPACT_ATOMS: atom_id res chain seq x y z
N MET A 1 2.29 0.70 -2.78
CA MET A 1 0.85 0.41 -2.61
C MET A 1 0.69 -0.66 -1.53
N CYS A 2 -0.29 -0.51 -0.63
CA CYS A 2 -0.60 -1.43 0.46
C CYS A 2 -2.13 -1.66 0.52
N SER A 3 -2.60 -2.86 0.20
CA SER A 3 -4.03 -3.18 0.10
C SER A 3 -4.37 -4.54 0.69
N LYS A 4 -5.56 -4.65 1.29
CA LYS A 4 -6.14 -5.94 1.70
C LYS A 4 -6.90 -6.54 0.52
N ASN A 5 -6.21 -7.32 -0.31
CA ASN A 5 -6.78 -7.89 -1.52
C ASN A 5 -5.94 -9.08 -2.02
N THR A 6 -6.49 -9.87 -2.94
CA THR A 6 -5.71 -10.81 -3.75
C THR A 6 -4.90 -10.03 -4.79
N GLU A 7 -3.59 -10.28 -4.88
CA GLU A 7 -2.67 -9.47 -5.68
C GLU A 7 -3.06 -9.33 -7.16
N SER A 8 -3.43 -10.43 -7.81
CA SER A 8 -3.83 -10.41 -9.23
C SER A 8 -5.06 -9.54 -9.48
N ILE A 9 -6.04 -9.59 -8.57
CA ILE A 9 -7.25 -8.77 -8.64
C ILE A 9 -6.91 -7.30 -8.42
N ALA A 10 -5.99 -7.00 -7.49
CA ALA A 10 -5.56 -5.63 -7.24
C ALA A 10 -4.77 -5.02 -8.41
N LYS A 11 -4.02 -5.85 -9.17
CA LYS A 11 -3.24 -5.40 -10.34
C LYS A 11 -4.09 -5.21 -11.58
N GLU A 12 -5.15 -5.99 -11.75
CA GLU A 12 -5.97 -5.99 -12.96
C GLU A 12 -6.43 -4.58 -13.43
N PRO A 13 -6.88 -3.66 -12.55
CA PRO A 13 -7.23 -2.31 -12.97
C PRO A 13 -6.07 -1.51 -13.58
N PHE A 14 -4.85 -1.72 -13.09
CA PHE A 14 -3.65 -1.05 -13.62
C PHE A 14 -3.23 -1.61 -14.98
N GLU A 15 -3.63 -2.84 -15.32
CA GLU A 15 -3.27 -3.52 -16.56
C GLU A 15 -4.35 -3.35 -17.66
N LYS A 16 -5.62 -3.31 -17.26
CA LYS A 16 -6.75 -3.46 -18.20
C LYS A 16 -7.70 -2.26 -18.25
N HIS A 17 -7.74 -1.40 -17.22
CA HIS A 17 -8.72 -0.32 -17.18
C HIS A 17 -8.24 0.85 -18.05
N PRO A 18 -8.96 1.21 -19.14
CA PRO A 18 -8.48 2.19 -20.11
C PRO A 18 -8.32 3.60 -19.54
N ASP A 19 -9.11 3.97 -18.52
CA ASP A 19 -9.02 5.29 -17.87
C ASP A 19 -8.09 5.31 -16.64
N MET A 20 -7.34 4.23 -16.37
CA MET A 20 -6.42 4.23 -15.24
C MET A 20 -5.23 5.16 -15.53
N VAL A 21 -5.12 6.23 -14.75
CA VAL A 21 -4.04 7.22 -14.92
C VAL A 21 -2.70 6.69 -14.38
N LEU A 22 -2.72 5.94 -13.28
CA LEU A 22 -1.53 5.35 -12.67
C LEU A 22 -1.26 3.95 -13.24
N HIS A 23 -0.01 3.65 -13.55
CA HIS A 23 0.42 2.37 -14.10
C HIS A 23 1.23 1.58 -13.06
N LEU A 24 1.40 0.27 -13.27
CA LEU A 24 2.22 -0.55 -12.36
C LEU A 24 3.66 -0.07 -12.24
N ASP A 25 4.23 0.47 -13.32
CA ASP A 25 5.59 1.00 -13.35
C ASP A 25 5.75 2.30 -12.52
N ASP A 26 4.65 2.98 -12.20
CA ASP A 26 4.65 4.13 -11.27
C ASP A 26 4.75 3.69 -9.79
N ILE A 27 4.60 2.38 -9.51
CA ILE A 27 4.50 1.82 -8.16
C ILE A 27 5.75 0.99 -7.83
N ALA A 28 6.67 1.58 -7.08
CA ALA A 28 7.94 0.92 -6.71
C ALA A 28 7.77 -0.37 -5.89
N VAL A 29 6.77 -0.44 -5.01
CA VAL A 29 6.46 -1.63 -4.19
C VAL A 29 4.95 -1.83 -4.14
N PHE A 30 4.50 -3.01 -4.56
CA PHE A 30 3.08 -3.37 -4.63
C PHE A 30 2.80 -4.53 -3.66
N MET A 31 2.16 -4.25 -2.53
CA MET A 31 1.73 -5.28 -1.57
C MET A 31 0.21 -5.34 -1.51
N ALA A 32 -0.35 -6.41 -2.05
CA ALA A 32 -1.76 -6.74 -1.95
C ALA A 32 -1.89 -8.18 -1.45
N ASN A 33 -2.26 -8.33 -0.19
CA ASN A 33 -2.41 -9.60 0.49
C ASN A 33 -3.43 -9.44 1.64
N TRP A 34 -3.65 -10.48 2.44
CA TRP A 34 -4.60 -10.44 3.57
C TRP A 34 -3.94 -10.20 4.93
N GLU A 35 -2.65 -9.85 4.94
CA GLU A 35 -1.93 -9.47 6.16
C GLU A 35 -2.40 -8.11 6.66
N ASN A 36 -2.05 -7.77 7.91
CA ASN A 36 -2.36 -6.45 8.43
C ASN A 36 -1.54 -5.35 7.71
N LYS A 37 -2.12 -4.16 7.55
CA LYS A 37 -1.47 -3.07 6.81
C LYS A 37 -0.23 -2.54 7.50
N VAL A 38 -0.13 -2.64 8.83
CA VAL A 38 1.04 -2.17 9.59
C VAL A 38 2.27 -2.97 9.20
N ASP A 39 2.18 -4.29 9.13
CA ASP A 39 3.30 -5.15 8.77
C ASP A 39 3.69 -4.97 7.30
N ASN A 40 2.70 -4.81 6.41
CA ASN A 40 2.98 -4.43 5.02
C ASN A 40 3.70 -3.06 4.92
N ILE A 41 3.30 -2.06 5.71
CA ILE A 41 3.98 -0.74 5.72
C ILE A 41 5.41 -0.88 6.25
N ARG A 42 5.67 -1.68 7.29
CA ARG A 42 7.03 -1.96 7.77
C ARG A 42 7.87 -2.67 6.72
N ALA A 43 7.29 -3.63 6.00
CA ALA A 43 7.98 -4.31 4.90
C ALA A 43 8.32 -3.35 3.75
N ILE A 44 7.38 -2.48 3.35
CA ILE A 44 7.61 -1.44 2.33
C ILE A 44 8.72 -0.48 2.78
N GLN A 45 8.67 -0.02 4.03
CA GLN A 45 9.67 0.85 4.62
C GLN A 45 11.07 0.20 4.57
N SER A 46 11.17 -1.08 4.93
CA SER A 46 12.42 -1.84 4.88
C SER A 46 12.96 -2.01 3.45
N ILE A 47 12.09 -2.31 2.48
CA ILE A 47 12.46 -2.45 1.06
C ILE A 47 12.98 -1.12 0.49
N LEU A 48 12.28 -0.01 0.78
CA LEU A 48 12.67 1.31 0.30
C LEU A 48 13.82 1.92 1.10
N ASN A 49 14.08 1.42 2.31
CA ASN A 49 15.11 1.88 3.23
C ASN A 49 15.04 3.39 3.52
N ILE A 50 13.84 3.89 3.83
CA ILE A 50 13.55 5.30 4.19
C ILE A 50 12.87 5.37 5.57
N GLY A 51 12.88 6.54 6.23
CA GLY A 51 12.19 6.70 7.52
C GLY A 51 10.66 6.75 7.39
N PHE A 52 9.92 6.35 8.44
CA PHE A 52 8.44 6.45 8.47
C PHE A 52 7.95 7.90 8.43
N ASP A 53 8.74 8.83 8.98
CA ASP A 53 8.52 10.29 8.94
C ASP A 53 8.56 10.86 7.51
N SER A 54 9.14 10.11 6.57
CA SER A 54 9.21 10.44 5.15
C SER A 54 8.11 9.75 4.33
N MET A 55 7.20 9.02 4.97
CA MET A 55 6.11 8.29 4.33
C MET A 55 4.76 8.94 4.63
N VAL A 56 3.85 8.91 3.65
CA VAL A 56 2.46 9.31 3.85
C VAL A 56 1.56 8.10 3.61
N PHE A 57 0.72 7.78 4.58
CA PHE A 57 -0.28 6.73 4.47
C PHE A 57 -1.65 7.31 4.11
N LEU A 58 -2.20 6.89 2.97
CA LEU A 58 -3.51 7.28 2.47
C LEU A 58 -4.43 6.06 2.42
N ASP A 59 -5.55 6.14 3.11
CA ASP A 59 -6.55 5.07 3.21
C ASP A 59 -7.93 5.67 3.46
N ASP A 60 -8.98 5.16 2.83
CA ASP A 60 -10.35 5.63 3.02
C ASP A 60 -10.97 5.10 4.32
N ASN A 61 -10.49 3.96 4.82
CA ASN A 61 -11.03 3.34 6.03
C ASN A 61 -10.46 3.98 7.31
N PRO A 62 -11.30 4.64 8.15
CA PRO A 62 -10.84 5.28 9.39
C PRO A 62 -10.22 4.29 10.39
N PHE A 63 -10.67 3.04 10.41
CA PHE A 63 -10.13 2.02 11.30
C PHE A 63 -8.68 1.67 10.95
N GLU A 64 -8.40 1.43 9.66
CA GLU A 64 -7.04 1.16 9.19
C GLU A 64 -6.12 2.37 9.44
N ARG A 65 -6.61 3.60 9.18
CA ARG A 65 -5.85 4.82 9.49
C ARG A 65 -5.48 4.93 10.97
N ASN A 66 -6.41 4.64 11.87
CA ASN A 66 -6.16 4.74 13.30
C ASN A 66 -5.17 3.67 13.77
N ILE A 67 -5.32 2.42 13.33
CA ILE A 67 -4.36 1.35 13.65
C ILE A 67 -2.95 1.72 13.19
N VAL A 68 -2.80 2.23 11.97
CA VAL A 68 -1.50 2.64 11.44
C VAL A 68 -0.92 3.78 12.28
N ARG A 69 -1.72 4.80 12.60
CA ARG A 69 -1.30 5.93 13.43
C ARG A 69 -0.81 5.50 14.81
N ASP A 70 -1.47 4.52 15.43
CA ASP A 70 -1.12 4.07 16.78
C ASP A 70 0.05 3.06 16.78
N SER A 71 0.36 2.45 15.64
CA SER A 71 1.34 1.36 15.52
C SER A 71 2.66 1.74 14.84
N ILE A 72 2.72 2.91 14.19
CA ILE A 72 3.88 3.41 13.46
C ILE A 72 4.30 4.75 14.08
N PRO A 73 5.58 4.91 14.44
CA PRO A 73 6.10 6.11 15.10
C PRO A 73 6.09 7.36 14.22
#